data_AF-A0A1J4ML36-F1
#
_entry.id   AF-A0A1J4ML36-F1
#
_cell.length_a   1.000
_cell.length_b   1.000
_cell.length_c   1.000
_cell.angle_alpha   90.00
_cell.angle_beta   90.00
_cell.angle_gamma   90.00
#
_symmetry.space_group_name_H-M   'P 1'
#
loop_
_entity.id
_entity.type
_entity.pdbx_description
1 polymer ?
#
loop_
_entity_poly.entity_id
_entity_poly.type
_entity_poly.pdbx_seq_one_letter_code
_entity_poly.pdbx_strand_id
1 'polypeptide(L)' 'MELKIKKQTIEFEGEKIRVILIDFGISFYVWIGKHPNIEFLCATFPVLDNKSASDNFASSSILGEDEICASISSYLCK' A
#
# COMPACT_ATOMS: atom_id res chain seq x y z
N MET A 1 16.89 12.83 -1.26
CA MET A 1 15.92 11.73 -1.09
C MET A 1 15.25 11.54 -2.44
N GLU A 2 15.42 10.37 -3.06
CA GLU A 2 14.92 10.11 -4.43
C GLU A 2 13.58 9.37 -4.33
N LEU A 3 12.54 9.92 -4.96
CA LEU A 3 11.20 9.33 -4.97
C LEU A 3 11.21 8.08 -5.87
N LYS A 4 10.86 6.91 -5.32
CA LYS A 4 10.77 5.67 -6.11
C LYS A 4 9.31 5.29 -6.32
N ILE A 5 8.88 5.26 -7.58
CA ILE A 5 7.54 4.82 -7.96
C ILE A 5 7.63 3.45 -8.63
N LYS A 6 6.94 2.45 -8.08
CA LYS A 6 6.79 1.12 -8.66
C LYS A 6 5.34 0.88 -9.07
N LYS A 7 5.13 0.25 -10.22
CA LYS A 7 3.80 -0.12 -10.73
C LYS A 7 3.80 -1.62 -11.00
N GLN A 8 2.81 -2.32 -10.48
CA GLN A 8 2.66 -3.75 -10.67
C GLN A 8 1.18 -4.12 -10.83
N THR A 9 0.92 -5.20 -11.56
CA THR A 9 -0.38 -5.88 -11.52
C THR A 9 -0.19 -7.18 -10.78
N ILE A 10 -1.02 -7.42 -9.77
CA ILE A 10 -1.06 -8.65 -8.98
C ILE A 10 -2.39 -9.36 -9.22
N GLU A 11 -2.41 -10.66 -8.96
CA GLU A 11 -3.64 -11.44 -8.91
C GLU A 11 -3.96 -11.70 -7.44
N PHE A 12 -5.15 -11.27 -7.00
CA PHE A 12 -5.61 -11.42 -5.62
C PHE A 12 -7.06 -11.87 -5.66
N GLU A 13 -7.36 -12.99 -5.00
CA GLU A 13 -8.69 -13.61 -4.97
C GLU A 13 -9.34 -13.81 -6.37
N GLY A 14 -8.52 -14.05 -7.41
CA GLY A 14 -8.97 -14.25 -8.79
C GLY A 14 -9.22 -12.95 -9.57
N GLU A 15 -8.94 -11.79 -8.98
CA GLU A 15 -9.03 -10.49 -9.65
C GLU A 15 -7.64 -9.92 -9.98
N LYS A 16 -7.54 -9.22 -11.13
CA LYS A 16 -6.33 -8.47 -11.52
C LYS A 16 -6.36 -7.07 -10.92
N ILE A 17 -5.52 -6.88 -9.91
CA ILE A 17 -5.41 -5.63 -9.17
C ILE A 17 -4.16 -4.88 -9.63
N ARG A 18 -4.34 -3.60 -9.96
CA ARG A 18 -3.25 -2.67 -10.25
C ARG A 18 -2.82 -1.98 -8.97
N VAL A 19 -1.52 -2.05 -8.71
CA VAL A 19 -0.88 -1.46 -7.54
C VAL A 19 0.16 -0.43 -7.98
N ILE A 20 0.15 0.75 -7.37
CA ILE A 20 1.21 1.74 -7.51
C ILE A 20 1.76 2.04 -6.12
N LEU A 21 3.04 1.72 -5.91
CA LEU A 21 3.74 1.97 -4.68
C LEU A 21 4.65 3.19 -4.87
N ILE A 22 4.56 4.15 -3.94
CA ILE A 22 5.37 5.35 -3.89
C ILE A 22 6.15 5.32 -2.58
N ASP A 23 7.47 5.16 -2.70
CA ASP A 23 8.41 5.03 -1.59
C ASP A 23 9.03 6.40 -1.27
N PHE A 24 8.84 6.84 -0.01
CA PHE A 24 9.38 8.06 0.58
C PHE A 24 10.54 7.77 1.55
N GLY A 25 11.09 6.55 1.56
CA GLY A 25 12.22 6.11 2.39
C GLY A 25 11.81 5.62 3.78
N ILE A 26 10.97 6.37 4.49
CA ILE A 26 10.43 6.00 5.82
C ILE A 26 8.96 5.59 5.78
N SER A 27 8.26 5.87 4.67
CA SER A 27 6.83 5.61 4.50
C SER A 27 6.51 5.28 3.05
N PHE A 28 5.38 4.61 2.85
CA PHE A 28 4.91 4.18 1.54
C PHE A 28 3.47 4.65 1.31
N TYR A 29 3.18 5.12 0.10
CA TYR A 29 1.80 5.24 -0.37
C TYR A 29 1.53 4.13 -1.35
N VAL A 30 0.40 3.45 -1.20
CA VAL A 30 0.00 2.34 -2.06
C VAL A 30 -1.37 2.66 -2.65
N TRP A 31 -1.38 2.92 -3.95
CA TRP A 31 -2.62 3.06 -4.71
C TRP A 31 -3.04 1.68 -5.22
N ILE A 32 -4.31 1.32 -5.03
CA ILE A 32 -4.84 0.00 -5.34
C ILE A 32 -6.14 0.17 -6.14
N GLY A 33 -6.30 -0.57 -7.24
CA GLY A 33 -7.58 -0.59 -7.94
C GLY A 33 -7.67 -1.68 -8.98
N LYS A 34 -8.90 -1.97 -9.44
CA LYS A 34 -9.14 -2.98 -10.47
C LYS A 34 -8.70 -2.45 -11.83
N HIS A 35 -7.87 -3.20 -12.57
CA HIS A 35 -7.48 -2.77 -13.90
C HIS A 35 -8.72 -2.54 -14.80
N PRO A 36 -8.89 -1.39 -15.47
CA PRO A 36 -7.90 -0.31 -15.70
C PRO A 36 -7.95 0.87 -14.73
N ASN A 37 -8.91 0.93 -13.82
CA ASN A 37 -9.19 2.07 -12.97
C ASN A 37 -8.44 1.98 -11.63
N ILE A 38 -8.13 3.14 -11.04
CA ILE A 38 -7.70 3.20 -9.65
C ILE A 38 -8.88 3.69 -8.84
N GLU A 39 -9.37 2.84 -7.95
CA GLU A 39 -10.60 3.07 -7.20
C GLU A 39 -10.28 3.38 -5.73
N PHE A 40 -9.13 2.91 -5.23
CA PHE A 40 -8.77 3.01 -3.83
C PHE A 40 -7.34 3.54 -3.63
N LEU A 41 -7.15 4.23 -2.51
CA LEU A 41 -5.86 4.79 -2.11
C LEU A 41 -5.62 4.45 -0.66
N CYS A 42 -4.51 3.78 -0.38
CA CYS A 42 -4.07 3.48 0.97
C CYS A 42 -2.74 4.18 1.28
N ALA A 43 -2.59 4.63 2.51
CA ALA A 43 -1.29 4.98 3.07
C ALA A 43 -0.85 3.88 4.02
N THR A 44 0.40 3.45 3.89
CA THR A 44 1.00 2.45 4.77
C THR A 44 2.29 2.97 5.36
N PHE A 45 2.39 2.85 6.68
CA PHE A 45 3.51 3.37 7.44
C PHE A 45 3.99 2.31 8.44
N PRO A 46 5.30 2.20 8.66
CA PRO A 46 5.83 1.32 9.68
C PRO A 46 5.33 1.78 11.04
N VAL A 47 4.90 0.82 11.86
CA VAL A 47 4.60 1.07 13.27
C VAL A 47 5.93 1.30 13.96
N LEU A 48 6.11 2.48 14.57
CA LEU A 48 7.31 2.75 15.34
C LEU A 48 7.21 2.03 16.67
N ASP A 49 8.16 1.14 16.95
CA ASP A 49 8.26 0.51 18.28
C ASP A 49 9.57 0.96 18.94
N ASN A 50 9.42 1.91 19.86
CA ASN A 50 10.36 2.57 20.79
C ASN A 50 11.84 2.84 20.43
N LYS A 51 12.49 2.25 19.42
CA LYS A 51 13.89 2.53 18.99
C LYS A 51 14.19 2.25 17.51
N SER A 52 13.29 1.63 16.74
CA SER A 52 13.52 1.36 15.30
C SER A 52 12.20 1.23 14.52
N ALA A 53 12.27 1.35 13.19
CA ALA A 53 11.16 0.95 12.33
C ALA A 53 10.86 -0.54 12.55
N SER A 54 9.61 -0.87 12.85
CA SER A 54 9.15 -2.26 12.99
C SER A 54 8.85 -2.87 11.62
N ASP A 55 8.96 -4.19 11.52
CA ASP A 55 8.41 -4.97 10.39
C ASP A 55 6.87 -5.02 10.39
N ASN A 56 6.23 -4.42 11.41
CA ASN A 56 4.80 -4.22 11.45
C ASN A 56 4.42 -2.93 10.73
N PHE A 57 3.45 -3.01 9.81
CA PHE A 57 2.95 -1.87 9.05
C PHE A 57 1.48 -1.62 9.34
N ALA A 58 1.14 -0.39 9.68
CA ALA A 58 -0.24 0.08 9.77
C ALA A 58 -0.67 0.64 8.41
N SER A 59 -1.89 0.32 8.00
CA SER A 59 -2.45 0.74 6.71
C SER A 59 -3.80 1.40 6.92
N SER A 60 -4.07 2.48 6.19
CA SER A 60 -5.33 3.21 6.27
C SER A 60 -5.78 3.64 4.89
N SER A 61 -7.05 3.41 4.56
CA SER A 61 -7.64 3.87 3.30
C SER A 61 -7.96 5.36 3.39
N ILE A 62 -7.56 6.12 2.37
CA ILE A 62 -7.69 7.57 2.29
C ILE A 62 -9.01 7.97 1.61
N LEU A 63 -9.55 7.13 0.71
CA LEU A 63 -10.73 7.46 -0.12
C LEU A 63 -12.05 6.84 0.38
N GLY A 64 -12.04 6.11 1.49
CA GLY A 64 -13.24 5.49 2.09
C GLY A 64 -12.91 4.21 2.87
N GLU A 65 -13.85 3.69 3.66
CA GLU A 65 -13.66 2.43 4.40
C GLU A 65 -13.65 1.24 3.42
N ASP A 66 -12.45 0.81 3.02
CA ASP A 66 -12.24 -0.42 2.26
C ASP A 66 -11.16 -1.26 2.95
N GLU A 67 -11.60 -2.35 3.58
CA GLU A 67 -10.74 -3.28 4.33
C GLU A 67 -9.80 -4.08 3.42
N ILE A 68 -10.17 -4.31 2.15
CA ILE A 68 -9.36 -5.06 1.18
C ILE A 68 -8.14 -4.21 0.80
N CYS A 69 -8.36 -2.92 0.56
CA CYS A 69 -7.30 -1.97 0.24
C CYS A 69 -6.25 -1.89 1.36
N ALA A 70 -6.68 -1.78 2.62
CA ALA A 70 -5.79 -1.78 3.77
C ALA A 70 -5.03 -3.12 3.93
N SER A 71 -5.71 -4.26 3.69
CA SER A 71 -5.12 -5.59 3.80
C SER A 71 -4.05 -5.85 2.73
N ILE A 72 -4.33 -5.53 1.47
CA ILE A 72 -3.37 -5.64 0.37
C ILE A 72 -2.17 -4.71 0.62
N SER A 73 -2.43 -3.47 1.04
CA SER A 73 -1.37 -2.51 1.32
C SER A 73 -0.44 -2.97 2.44
N SER A 74 -1.00 -3.53 3.53
CA SER A 74 -0.22 -4.13 4.61
C SER A 74 0.58 -5.34 4.16
N TYR A 75 -0.04 -6.23 3.35
CA TYR A 75 0.63 -7.43 2.81
C TYR A 75 1.84 -7.07 1.93
N LEU A 76 1.69 -6.09 1.04
CA LEU A 76 2.75 -5.69 0.10
C LEU A 76 3.91 -4.93 0.74
N CYS A 77 3.71 -4.37 1.94
CA CYS A 77 4.74 -3.65 2.66
C CYS A 77 5.59 -4.57 3.58
N LYS A 78 5.17 -5.82 3.79
CA LYS A 78 6.00 -6.87 4.38
C LYS A 78 6.99 -7.42 3.35
#